data_AF-A0A0P1F6H7-F1
#
_entry.id   AF-A0A0P1F6H7-F1
#
_cell.length_a   1.000
_cell.length_b   1.000
_cell.length_c   1.000
_cell.angle_alpha   90.00
_cell.angle_beta   90.00
_cell.angle_gamma   90.00
#
_symmetry.space_group_name_H-M   'P 1'
#
loop_
_entity.id
_entity.type
_entity.pdbx_description
1 polymer ?
#
loop_
_entity_poly.entity_id
_entity_poly.type
_entity_poly.pdbx_seq_one_letter_code
_entity_poly.pdbx_strand_id
1 'polypeptide(L)'
;MATEPLAKEVAGTCVDAYGSAIGMPQLCFDWFPNQIFWLVITLVVIFLVLSRVALPRIAAILAERQGTITNDLAAAEDLKAKAVEAEEAYNKALADARSEAQRIAAEARAEIQSGLDDAIAKADLEIAAKAAESEKAIADIRAGALESIQVVAKDTAAELVTALGGEADAKAIDSAIDAQTKG
;
A
#
# COMPACT_ATOMS: atom_id res chain seq x y z
N MET A 1 27.74 -82.43 -92.38
CA MET A 1 27.12 -81.58 -93.42
C MET A 1 25.62 -81.68 -93.16
N ALA A 2 24.87 -80.68 -92.70
CA ALA A 2 25.07 -79.25 -92.61
C ALA A 2 24.54 -78.74 -91.25
N THR A 3 25.21 -77.75 -90.69
CA THR A 3 24.76 -77.00 -89.50
C THR A 3 23.69 -76.00 -89.93
N GLU A 4 22.45 -76.20 -89.52
CA GLU A 4 21.42 -75.16 -89.58
C GLU A 4 21.67 -74.15 -88.44
N PRO A 5 21.64 -72.84 -88.69
CA PRO A 5 21.72 -71.86 -87.63
C PRO A 5 20.38 -71.83 -86.91
N LEU A 6 20.36 -72.22 -85.63
CA LEU A 6 19.24 -71.97 -84.73
C LEU A 6 18.97 -70.46 -84.74
N ALA A 7 17.88 -70.05 -85.38
CA ALA A 7 17.35 -68.69 -85.27
C ALA A 7 17.03 -68.46 -83.79
N LYS A 8 17.94 -67.78 -83.08
CA LYS A 8 17.77 -67.42 -81.68
C LYS A 8 16.72 -66.31 -81.60
N GLU A 9 15.55 -66.69 -81.13
CA GLU A 9 14.45 -65.78 -80.86
C GLU A 9 14.89 -64.79 -79.78
N VAL A 10 14.91 -63.51 -80.13
CA VAL A 10 15.28 -62.43 -79.21
C VAL A 10 14.11 -62.25 -78.25
N ALA A 11 14.34 -62.38 -76.94
CA ALA A 11 13.28 -62.35 -75.92
C ALA A 11 12.61 -60.98 -75.77
N GLY A 12 13.14 -59.93 -76.41
CA GLY A 12 12.57 -58.59 -76.51
C GLY A 12 13.57 -57.61 -77.13
N THR A 13 13.19 -56.36 -77.39
CA THR A 13 14.10 -55.38 -78.04
C THR A 13 15.32 -54.98 -77.19
N CYS A 14 15.28 -55.30 -75.89
CA CYS A 14 16.27 -54.86 -74.90
C CYS A 14 17.00 -55.99 -74.16
N VAL A 15 16.71 -57.25 -74.48
CA VAL A 15 17.31 -58.43 -73.84
C VAL A 15 17.73 -59.41 -74.93
N ASP A 16 18.99 -59.84 -74.91
CA ASP A 16 19.51 -60.80 -75.88
C ASP A 16 19.03 -62.24 -75.60
N ALA A 17 19.37 -63.16 -76.49
CA ALA A 17 19.01 -64.57 -76.38
C ALA A 17 19.64 -65.30 -75.17
N TYR A 18 20.53 -64.64 -74.41
CA TYR A 18 21.16 -65.16 -73.20
C TYR A 18 20.68 -64.46 -71.93
N GLY A 19 19.69 -63.56 -72.03
CA GLY A 19 19.17 -62.80 -70.90
C GLY A 19 20.03 -61.59 -70.51
N SER A 20 21.01 -61.23 -71.32
CA SER A 20 21.89 -60.08 -71.10
C SER A 20 21.33 -58.82 -71.77
N ALA A 21 21.56 -57.66 -71.17
CA ALA A 21 21.02 -56.41 -71.67
C ALA A 21 21.72 -55.95 -72.95
N ILE A 22 20.95 -55.59 -73.98
CA ILE A 22 21.47 -55.02 -75.23
C ILE A 22 21.62 -53.49 -75.05
N GLY A 23 22.84 -52.97 -75.14
CA GLY A 23 23.12 -51.52 -75.03
C GLY A 23 23.13 -50.98 -73.60
N MET A 24 22.58 -49.78 -73.38
CA MET A 24 22.36 -49.24 -72.04
C MET A 24 20.96 -49.65 -71.54
N PRO A 25 20.83 -50.74 -70.75
CA PRO A 25 19.53 -51.28 -70.32
C PRO A 25 18.56 -50.25 -69.71
N GLN A 26 19.09 -49.19 -69.10
CA GLN A 26 18.29 -48.15 -68.44
C GLN A 26 17.51 -47.22 -69.39
N LEU A 27 17.88 -47.12 -70.69
CA LEU A 27 17.14 -46.30 -71.69
C LEU A 27 16.16 -47.13 -72.53
N CYS A 28 15.96 -48.39 -72.19
CA CYS A 28 15.02 -49.25 -72.88
C CYS A 28 13.57 -48.83 -72.58
N PHE A 29 12.85 -48.37 -73.60
CA PHE A 29 11.46 -47.94 -73.47
C PHE A 29 10.47 -49.08 -73.16
N ASP A 30 10.80 -50.34 -73.47
CA ASP A 30 9.94 -51.50 -73.13
C ASP A 30 9.75 -51.65 -71.60
N TRP A 31 10.68 -51.16 -70.78
CA TRP A 31 10.61 -51.28 -69.31
C TRP A 31 9.91 -50.09 -68.64
N PHE A 32 9.74 -48.98 -69.36
CA PHE A 32 9.20 -47.74 -68.81
C PHE A 32 7.75 -47.88 -68.32
N PRO A 33 6.82 -48.55 -69.04
CA PRO A 33 5.45 -48.70 -68.56
C PRO A 33 5.34 -49.38 -67.19
N ASN A 34 6.14 -50.42 -66.94
CA ASN A 34 6.15 -51.13 -65.65
C ASN A 34 6.75 -50.25 -64.53
N GLN A 35 7.86 -49.55 -64.80
CA GLN A 35 8.45 -48.61 -63.84
C GLN A 35 7.49 -47.46 -63.51
N ILE A 36 6.85 -46.86 -64.51
CA ILE A 36 5.87 -45.79 -64.35
C ILE A 36 4.66 -46.28 -63.55
N PHE A 37 4.17 -47.50 -63.82
CA PHE A 37 3.06 -48.09 -63.07
C PHE A 37 3.36 -48.19 -61.57
N TRP A 38 4.52 -48.76 -61.19
CA TRP A 38 4.92 -48.85 -59.78
C TRP A 38 5.27 -47.48 -59.17
N LEU A 39 5.83 -46.56 -59.96
CA LEU A 39 6.07 -45.19 -59.51
C LEU A 39 4.74 -44.51 -59.14
N VAL A 40 3.72 -44.59 -60.00
CA VAL A 40 2.40 -44.03 -59.71
C VAL A 40 1.78 -44.69 -58.48
N ILE A 41 1.85 -46.01 -58.36
CA ILE A 41 1.33 -46.72 -57.18
C ILE A 41 2.04 -46.26 -55.90
N THR A 42 3.36 -46.24 -55.89
CA THR A 42 4.13 -45.85 -54.69
C THR A 42 3.93 -44.38 -54.35
N LEU A 43 3.83 -43.49 -55.34
CA LEU A 43 3.49 -42.09 -55.15
C LEU A 43 2.10 -41.93 -54.52
N VAL A 44 1.09 -42.64 -55.02
CA VAL A 44 -0.27 -42.61 -54.46
C VAL A 44 -0.27 -43.13 -53.02
N VAL A 45 0.43 -44.22 -52.74
CA VAL A 45 0.54 -44.76 -51.37
C VAL A 45 1.20 -43.75 -50.44
N ILE A 46 2.34 -43.15 -50.82
CA ILE A 46 3.01 -42.12 -50.03
C ILE A 46 2.11 -40.91 -49.84
N PHE A 47 1.43 -40.45 -50.88
CA PHE A 47 0.48 -39.34 -50.82
C PHE A 47 -0.65 -39.61 -49.82
N LEU A 48 -1.22 -40.82 -49.83
CA LEU A 48 -2.26 -41.22 -48.88
C LEU A 48 -1.72 -41.28 -47.44
N VAL A 49 -0.51 -41.80 -47.23
CA VAL A 49 0.12 -41.82 -45.90
C VAL A 49 0.39 -40.40 -45.38
N LEU A 50 0.93 -39.52 -46.23
CA LEU A 50 1.21 -38.14 -45.83
C LEU A 50 -0.08 -37.36 -45.56
N SER A 51 -1.04 -37.43 -46.48
CA SER A 51 -2.32 -36.70 -46.36
C SER A 51 -3.16 -37.19 -45.19
N ARG A 52 -3.14 -38.50 -44.90
CA ARG A 52 -4.05 -39.10 -43.92
C ARG A 52 -3.45 -39.43 -42.57
N VAL A 53 -2.12 -39.45 -42.45
CA VAL A 53 -1.43 -39.76 -41.20
C VAL A 53 -0.44 -38.66 -40.79
N ALA A 54 0.48 -38.26 -41.67
CA ALA A 54 1.56 -37.34 -41.28
C ALA A 54 1.05 -35.90 -41.07
N LEU A 55 0.37 -35.34 -42.07
CA LEU A 55 -0.18 -33.98 -42.00
C LEU A 55 -1.19 -33.78 -40.86
N PRO A 56 -2.18 -34.67 -40.62
CA PRO A 56 -3.10 -34.46 -39.51
C PRO A 56 -2.42 -34.54 -38.14
N ARG A 57 -1.37 -35.35 -37.97
CA ARG A 57 -0.59 -35.38 -36.71
C ARG A 57 0.15 -34.07 -36.47
N ILE A 58 0.78 -33.51 -37.50
CA ILE A 58 1.48 -32.21 -37.39
C ILE A 58 0.47 -31.09 -37.11
N ALA A 59 -0.68 -31.09 -37.79
CA ALA A 59 -1.74 -30.12 -37.56
C ALA A 59 -2.27 -30.18 -36.13
N ALA A 60 -2.44 -31.38 -35.56
CA ALA A 60 -2.87 -31.55 -34.17
C ALA A 60 -1.87 -30.94 -33.17
N ILE A 61 -0.56 -31.17 -33.35
CA ILE A 61 0.49 -30.60 -32.48
C ILE A 61 0.51 -29.07 -32.59
N LEU A 62 0.36 -28.54 -33.81
CA LEU A 62 0.33 -27.09 -34.01
C LEU A 62 -0.90 -26.45 -33.36
N ALA A 63 -2.06 -27.09 -33.48
CA ALA A 63 -3.30 -26.66 -32.84
C ALA A 63 -3.19 -26.71 -31.31
N GLU A 64 -2.60 -27.76 -30.75
CA GLU A 64 -2.35 -27.87 -29.31
C GLU A 64 -1.44 -26.74 -28.82
N ARG A 65 -0.31 -26.48 -29.50
CA ARG A 65 0.58 -25.37 -29.14
C ARG A 65 -0.10 -24.01 -29.24
N GLN A 66 -0.86 -23.76 -30.30
CA GLN A 66 -1.64 -22.52 -30.43
C GLN A 66 -2.67 -22.40 -29.31
N GLY A 67 -3.35 -23.50 -28.96
CA GLY A 67 -4.31 -23.56 -27.86
C GLY A 67 -3.66 -23.23 -26.51
N THR A 68 -2.50 -23.83 -26.20
CA THR A 68 -1.76 -23.54 -24.97
C THR A 68 -1.31 -22.08 -24.92
N ILE A 69 -0.71 -21.55 -25.99
CA ILE A 69 -0.25 -20.16 -26.05
C ILE A 69 -1.41 -19.18 -25.86
N THR A 70 -2.53 -19.41 -26.53
CA THR A 70 -3.71 -18.53 -26.42
C THR A 70 -4.33 -18.60 -25.04
N ASN A 71 -4.41 -19.78 -24.44
CA ASN A 71 -4.88 -19.95 -23.07
C ASN A 71 -3.96 -19.27 -22.05
N ASP A 72 -2.65 -19.44 -22.18
CA ASP A 72 -1.66 -18.83 -21.29
C ASP A 72 -1.67 -17.30 -21.43
N LEU A 73 -1.82 -16.79 -22.65
CA LEU A 73 -1.96 -15.36 -22.90
C LEU A 73 -3.23 -14.80 -22.25
N ALA A 74 -4.38 -15.46 -22.44
CA ALA A 74 -5.64 -15.05 -21.83
C ALA A 74 -5.57 -15.08 -20.30
N ALA A 75 -4.95 -16.11 -19.72
CA ALA A 75 -4.73 -16.20 -18.28
C ALA A 75 -3.80 -15.08 -17.77
N ALA A 76 -2.74 -14.75 -18.51
CA ALA A 76 -1.83 -13.66 -18.17
C ALA A 76 -2.53 -12.30 -18.24
N GLU A 77 -3.38 -12.06 -19.23
CA GLU A 77 -4.18 -10.84 -19.36
C GLU A 77 -5.20 -10.71 -18.21
N ASP A 78 -5.91 -11.78 -17.86
CA ASP A 78 -6.84 -11.80 -16.73
C ASP A 78 -6.14 -11.56 -15.39
N LEU A 79 -4.99 -12.19 -15.15
CA LEU A 79 -4.17 -11.94 -13.97
C LEU A 79 -3.65 -10.50 -13.91
N LYS A 80 -3.27 -9.93 -15.06
CA LYS A 80 -2.85 -8.53 -15.14
C LYS A 80 -4.01 -7.58 -14.84
N ALA A 81 -5.20 -7.85 -15.37
CA ALA A 81 -6.40 -7.05 -15.09
C ALA A 81 -6.75 -7.08 -13.60
N LYS A 82 -6.75 -8.27 -12.98
CA LYS A 82 -6.98 -8.45 -11.54
C LYS A 82 -5.93 -7.74 -10.69
N ALA A 83 -4.66 -7.76 -11.11
CA ALA A 83 -3.60 -7.06 -10.41
C ALA A 83 -3.80 -5.53 -10.44
N VAL A 84 -4.19 -4.98 -11.59
CA VAL A 84 -4.49 -3.54 -11.72
C VAL A 84 -5.72 -3.17 -10.88
N GLU A 85 -6.80 -3.96 -10.93
CA GLU A 85 -7.99 -3.73 -10.10
C GLU A 85 -7.65 -3.78 -8.60
N ALA A 86 -6.85 -4.74 -8.17
CA ALA A 86 -6.40 -4.85 -6.79
C ALA A 86 -5.50 -3.67 -6.37
N GLU A 87 -4.63 -3.20 -7.26
CA GLU A 87 -3.78 -2.04 -7.03
C GLU A 87 -4.62 -0.76 -6.89
N GLU A 88 -5.61 -0.55 -7.77
CA GLU A 88 -6.54 0.58 -7.68
C GLU A 88 -7.36 0.54 -6.39
N ALA A 89 -7.90 -0.63 -6.02
CA ALA A 89 -8.64 -0.80 -4.77
C ALA A 89 -7.76 -0.55 -3.54
N TYR A 90 -6.51 -1.04 -3.55
CA TYR A 90 -5.55 -0.79 -2.48
C TYR A 90 -5.20 0.70 -2.36
N ASN A 91 -4.91 1.37 -3.48
CA ASN A 91 -4.58 2.80 -3.49
C ASN A 91 -5.76 3.64 -3.01
N LYS A 92 -6.99 3.28 -3.40
CA LYS A 92 -8.21 3.92 -2.91
C LYS A 92 -8.38 3.72 -1.40
N ALA A 93 -8.26 2.49 -0.91
CA ALA A 93 -8.35 2.20 0.53
C ALA A 93 -7.28 2.95 1.33
N LEU A 94 -6.07 3.09 0.80
CA LEU A 94 -4.99 3.87 1.43
C LEU A 94 -5.31 5.37 1.47
N ALA A 95 -5.87 5.93 0.40
CA ALA A 95 -6.30 7.32 0.35
C ALA A 95 -7.43 7.59 1.35
N ASP A 96 -8.44 6.72 1.38
CA ASP A 96 -9.57 6.81 2.30
C ASP A 96 -9.10 6.70 3.75
N ALA A 97 -8.21 5.74 4.07
CA ALA A 97 -7.64 5.59 5.41
C ALA A 97 -6.83 6.82 5.85
N ARG A 98 -6.07 7.44 4.93
CA ARG A 98 -5.33 8.69 5.23
C ARG A 98 -6.27 9.86 5.48
N SER A 99 -7.32 9.99 4.67
CA SER A 99 -8.34 11.04 4.86
C SER A 99 -9.06 10.86 6.20
N GLU A 100 -9.43 9.63 6.54
CA GLU A 100 -10.08 9.30 7.80
C GLU A 100 -9.17 9.55 9.00
N ALA A 101 -7.90 9.17 8.92
CA ALA A 101 -6.92 9.47 9.97
C ALA A 101 -6.75 10.99 10.19
N GLN A 102 -6.75 11.78 9.12
CA GLN A 102 -6.70 13.25 9.21
C GLN A 102 -7.98 13.81 9.85
N ARG A 103 -9.15 13.28 9.49
CA ARG A 103 -10.44 13.65 10.10
C ARG A 103 -10.44 13.38 11.60
N ILE A 104 -10.06 12.16 12.01
CA ILE A 104 -9.97 11.76 13.42
C ILE A 104 -8.98 12.66 14.18
N ALA A 105 -7.81 12.95 13.59
CA ALA A 105 -6.83 13.83 14.21
C ALA A 105 -7.34 15.27 14.37
N ALA A 106 -8.11 15.78 13.40
CA ALA A 106 -8.72 17.10 13.48
C ALA A 106 -9.83 17.15 14.55
N GLU A 107 -10.70 16.13 14.60
CA GLU A 107 -11.76 16.00 15.60
C GLU A 107 -11.18 15.90 17.02
N ALA A 108 -10.18 15.05 17.23
CA ALA A 108 -9.51 14.92 18.52
C ALA A 108 -8.85 16.23 18.98
N ARG A 109 -8.23 16.99 18.06
CA ARG A 109 -7.66 18.30 18.39
C ARG A 109 -8.74 19.31 18.78
N ALA A 110 -9.87 19.32 18.08
CA ALA A 110 -10.99 20.20 18.39
C ALA A 110 -11.60 19.87 19.76
N GLU A 111 -11.78 18.59 20.07
CA GLU A 111 -12.29 18.13 21.37
C GLU A 111 -11.31 18.47 22.51
N ILE A 112 -10.01 18.21 22.32
CA ILE A 112 -8.98 18.58 23.29
C ILE A 112 -8.97 20.10 23.53
N GLN A 113 -9.07 20.91 22.48
CA GLN A 113 -9.08 22.36 22.61
C GLN A 113 -10.31 22.83 23.39
N SER A 114 -11.49 22.31 23.07
CA SER A 114 -12.72 22.63 23.81
C SER A 114 -12.61 22.25 25.29
N GLY A 115 -12.10 21.06 25.59
CA GLY A 115 -11.91 20.61 26.97
C GLY A 115 -10.86 21.44 27.72
N LEU A 116 -9.81 21.89 27.03
CA LEU A 116 -8.81 22.79 27.59
C LEU A 116 -9.41 24.17 27.90
N ASP A 117 -10.19 24.73 26.99
CA ASP A 117 -10.85 26.03 27.17
C ASP A 117 -11.81 25.99 28.37
N ASP A 118 -12.59 24.91 28.52
CA ASP A 118 -13.47 24.69 29.68
C ASP A 118 -12.69 24.54 30.99
N ALA A 119 -11.55 23.84 30.97
CA ALA A 119 -10.69 23.67 32.13
C ALA A 119 -10.03 25.00 32.55
N ILE A 120 -9.57 25.80 31.59
CA ILE A 120 -9.03 27.14 31.82
C ILE A 120 -10.10 28.04 32.42
N ALA A 121 -11.31 28.06 31.86
CA ALA A 121 -12.40 28.89 32.38
C ALA A 121 -12.75 28.53 33.84
N LYS A 122 -12.77 27.24 34.19
CA LYS A 122 -12.97 26.80 35.59
C LYS A 122 -11.81 27.22 36.50
N ALA A 123 -10.57 27.02 36.05
CA ALA A 123 -9.39 27.41 36.81
C ALA A 123 -9.38 28.93 37.07
N ASP A 124 -9.72 29.76 36.09
CA ASP A 124 -9.79 31.21 36.24
C ASP A 124 -10.85 31.63 37.26
N LEU A 125 -12.01 30.97 37.29
CA LEU A 125 -13.04 31.22 38.29
C LEU A 125 -12.58 30.86 39.71
N GLU A 126 -11.91 29.71 39.88
CA GLU A 126 -11.36 29.28 41.17
C GLU A 126 -10.24 30.23 41.65
N ILE A 127 -9.35 30.63 40.75
CA ILE A 127 -8.28 31.59 41.02
C ILE A 127 -8.88 32.93 41.44
N ALA A 128 -9.88 33.45 40.73
CA ALA A 128 -10.54 34.70 41.07
C ALA A 128 -11.23 34.64 42.44
N ALA A 129 -11.91 33.55 42.75
CA ALA A 129 -12.53 33.34 44.07
C ALA A 129 -11.48 33.33 45.19
N LYS A 130 -10.38 32.61 44.99
CA LYS A 130 -9.30 32.50 45.98
C LYS A 130 -8.52 33.81 46.14
N ALA A 131 -8.36 34.58 45.07
CA ALA A 131 -7.79 35.92 45.12
C ALA A 131 -8.68 36.85 45.98
N ALA A 132 -9.99 36.86 45.74
CA ALA A 132 -10.94 37.66 46.52
C ALA A 132 -11.00 37.25 48.00
N GLU A 133 -10.90 35.95 48.31
CA GLU A 133 -10.78 35.46 49.69
C GLU A 133 -9.48 35.94 50.34
N SER A 134 -8.35 35.85 49.62
CA SER A 134 -7.05 36.27 50.12
C SER A 134 -7.00 37.78 50.36
N GLU A 135 -7.62 38.59 49.48
CA GLU A 135 -7.75 40.04 49.65
C GLU A 135 -8.52 40.40 50.92
N LYS A 136 -9.62 39.68 51.21
CA LYS A 136 -10.37 39.87 52.47
C LYS A 136 -9.53 39.51 53.68
N ALA A 137 -8.86 38.37 53.66
CA ALA A 137 -7.99 37.95 54.76
C ALA A 137 -6.85 38.96 55.01
N ILE A 138 -6.25 39.50 53.94
CA ILE A 138 -5.23 40.56 54.04
C ILE A 138 -5.83 41.84 54.64
N ALA A 139 -7.04 42.23 54.23
CA ALA A 139 -7.72 43.41 54.77
C ALA A 139 -8.02 43.25 56.27
N ASP A 140 -8.48 42.08 56.70
CA ASP A 140 -8.76 41.76 58.09
C ASP A 140 -7.48 41.76 58.94
N ILE A 141 -6.39 41.14 58.44
CA ILE A 141 -5.08 41.18 59.10
C ILE A 141 -4.57 42.62 59.21
N ARG A 142 -4.75 43.45 58.18
CA ARG A 142 -4.34 44.86 58.20
C ARG A 142 -5.14 45.65 59.23
N ALA A 143 -6.45 45.43 59.33
CA ALA A 143 -7.29 46.07 60.33
C ALA A 143 -6.89 45.66 61.75
N GLY A 144 -6.69 44.37 62.01
CA GLY A 144 -6.24 43.87 63.31
C GLY A 144 -4.82 44.35 63.69
N ALA A 145 -3.93 44.47 62.71
CA ALA A 145 -2.59 45.02 62.93
C ALA A 145 -2.65 46.51 63.32
N LEU A 146 -3.52 47.31 62.68
CA LEU A 146 -3.72 48.72 63.06
C LEU A 146 -4.24 48.87 64.49
N GLU A 147 -5.19 48.03 64.90
CA GLU A 147 -5.70 48.02 66.28
C GLU A 147 -4.60 47.62 67.27
N SER A 148 -3.83 46.57 66.96
CA SER A 148 -2.71 46.12 67.79
C SER A 148 -1.62 47.19 67.91
N ILE A 149 -1.32 47.91 66.82
CA ILE A 149 -0.38 49.05 66.83
C ILE A 149 -0.90 50.16 67.75
N GLN A 150 -2.20 50.46 67.73
CA GLN A 150 -2.79 51.49 68.57
C GLN A 150 -2.71 51.13 70.07
N VAL A 151 -2.95 49.87 70.42
CA VAL A 151 -2.78 49.37 71.80
C VAL A 151 -1.31 49.47 72.23
N VAL A 152 -0.39 48.93 71.43
CA VAL A 152 1.05 48.97 71.75
C VAL A 152 1.56 50.41 71.86
N ALA A 153 1.12 51.32 70.99
CA ALA A 153 1.48 52.73 71.03
C ALA A 153 0.98 53.42 72.30
N LYS A 154 -0.24 53.12 72.76
CA LYS A 154 -0.80 53.64 74.02
C LYS A 154 -0.02 53.12 75.23
N ASP A 155 0.25 51.82 75.28
CA ASP A 155 1.00 51.19 76.37
C ASP A 155 2.43 51.73 76.44
N THR A 156 3.14 51.79 75.32
CA THR A 156 4.51 52.34 75.28
C THR A 156 4.56 53.83 75.58
N ALA A 157 3.59 54.63 75.13
CA ALA A 157 3.52 56.05 75.48
C ALA A 157 3.28 56.27 76.99
N ALA A 158 2.40 55.47 77.61
CA ALA A 158 2.17 55.51 79.05
C ALA A 158 3.42 55.14 79.86
N GLU A 159 4.13 54.07 79.45
CA GLU A 159 5.41 53.70 80.07
C GLU A 159 6.47 54.80 79.91
N LEU A 160 6.59 55.42 78.73
CA LEU A 160 7.53 56.52 78.48
C LEU A 160 7.24 57.76 79.33
N VAL A 161 5.98 58.16 79.46
CA VAL A 161 5.58 59.30 80.30
C VAL A 161 5.92 59.05 81.77
N THR A 162 5.68 57.82 82.24
CA THR A 162 6.00 57.39 83.61
C THR A 162 7.53 57.36 83.82
N ALA A 163 8.29 56.82 82.88
CA ALA A 163 9.75 56.74 82.95
C ALA A 163 10.44 58.12 82.94
N LEU A 164 9.83 59.11 82.27
CA LEU A 164 10.32 60.50 82.21
C LEU A 164 9.86 61.36 83.41
N GLY A 165 9.16 60.78 84.39
CA GLY A 165 8.77 61.44 85.64
C GLY A 165 7.46 62.22 85.61
N GLY A 166 6.61 62.00 84.58
CA GLY A 166 5.24 62.53 84.52
C GLY A 166 4.21 61.55 85.08
N GLU A 167 3.01 62.04 85.40
CA GLU A 167 1.87 61.19 85.74
C GLU A 167 1.13 60.80 84.45
N ALA A 168 1.02 59.49 84.18
CA ALA A 168 0.40 58.99 82.96
C ALA A 168 -1.13 59.16 83.01
N ASP A 169 -1.63 60.30 82.52
CA ASP A 169 -3.07 60.49 82.29
C ASP A 169 -3.50 59.75 81.02
N ALA A 170 -4.16 58.61 81.23
CA ALA A 170 -4.67 57.75 80.16
C ALA A 170 -5.56 58.50 79.16
N LYS A 171 -6.38 59.47 79.61
CA LYS A 171 -7.28 60.22 78.71
C LYS A 171 -6.52 61.17 77.78
N ALA A 172 -5.47 61.81 78.29
CA ALA A 172 -4.65 62.73 77.50
C ALA A 172 -3.86 61.97 76.43
N ILE A 173 -3.26 60.83 76.81
CA ILE A 173 -2.47 59.96 75.93
C ILE A 173 -3.37 59.36 74.82
N ASP A 174 -4.54 58.83 75.19
CA ASP A 174 -5.51 58.32 74.24
C ASP A 174 -5.92 59.37 73.21
N SER A 175 -6.21 60.61 73.65
CA SER A 175 -6.62 61.67 72.73
C SER A 175 -5.50 62.10 71.77
N ALA A 176 -4.24 62.10 72.22
CA ALA A 176 -3.10 62.49 71.41
C ALA A 176 -2.75 61.45 70.34
N ILE A 177 -2.85 60.16 70.69
CA ILE A 177 -2.63 59.05 69.75
C ILE A 177 -3.79 58.94 68.75
N ASP A 178 -5.03 59.13 69.20
CA ASP A 178 -6.21 59.13 68.33
C ASP A 178 -6.20 60.34 67.37
N ALA A 179 -5.62 61.46 67.76
CA ALA A 179 -5.45 62.63 66.90
C ALA A 179 -4.40 62.40 65.81
N GLN A 180 -3.33 61.62 66.09
CA GLN A 180 -2.30 61.31 65.10
C GLN A 180 -2.63 60.12 64.19
N THR A 181 -3.46 59.19 64.64
CA THR A 181 -3.85 58.02 63.81
C THR A 181 -4.98 58.33 62.83
N LYS A 182 -5.67 59.47 62.99
CA LYS A 182 -6.76 59.95 62.11
C LYS A 182 -6.31 61.03 61.11
N GLY A 183 -5.05 61.48 61.17
CA GLY A 183 -4.47 62.49 60.27
C GLY A 183 -3.88 61.93 58.98
#